data_AF-A0A9C8NSW3-F1
#
_entry.id   AF-A0A9C8NSW3-F1
#
_cell.length_a   1.000
_cell.length_b   1.000
_cell.length_c   1.000
_cell.angle_alpha   90.00
_cell.angle_beta   90.00
_cell.angle_gamma   90.00
#
_symmetry.space_group_name_H-M   'P 1'
#
loop_
_entity.id
_entity.type
_entity.pdbx_description
1 polymer ?
#
loop_
_entity_poly.entity_id
_entity_poly.type
_entity_poly.pdbx_seq_one_letter_code
_entity_poly.pdbx_strand_id
1 'polypeptide(L)'
;MYQLTSTRLAGKCRRIALWSLAMLLVTAAGSHADTLLSQTAIYDVFVTNPTPVGTGAESLYSTTLYVVNTTGNAGHDPMGFDGVFFGHSGFSGSLHQHDDPILGVYTPTADSSLFATAIDTHFLNTLAELIAVTAPFETRNVGPSAEPSDSPPPLAPGVETTFGDQLSGTFALSGGASGDTWQIAQLVASSGTTISLDFAISGILEPGPAGDVQTSFLVPELATLVVDIKPGSDPNSVNLKSKGLLPVVVYGSEGLDLTEVDLDTLLLNGVGPRVKPNGSWHVSFEDVDGDLLLDMVMHFEMQALGIEPGMTELALTGAMMDGTEFQGADAIRIVPDFNGDLMVNTTDLAIMKQYFGNTGIGWAGGNANGDDIVDATDLAILKTNFGFEAPMGAVPEPATLSLLALGGLALLRRRSKIPKGSKIPKGRELAPLFR
;
A
#
# COMPACT_ATOMS: atom_id res chain seq x y z
N MET A 1 -54.36 62.72 -19.60
CA MET A 1 -54.76 62.25 -18.26
C MET A 1 -54.30 60.81 -18.12
N TYR A 2 -53.28 60.58 -17.28
CA TYR A 2 -52.91 59.39 -16.47
C TYR A 2 -53.16 57.98 -17.06
N GLN A 3 -52.15 57.17 -17.44
CA GLN A 3 -51.11 56.38 -16.68
C GLN A 3 -51.37 54.88 -17.00
N LEU A 4 -50.57 54.19 -17.81
CA LEU A 4 -49.36 53.41 -17.47
C LEU A 4 -49.62 52.23 -16.51
N THR A 5 -49.52 51.00 -17.04
CA THR A 5 -48.93 49.85 -16.35
C THR A 5 -48.17 48.99 -17.37
N SER A 6 -46.85 48.87 -17.15
CA SER A 6 -45.92 47.98 -17.85
C SER A 6 -46.21 46.52 -17.51
N THR A 7 -45.91 45.57 -18.39
CA THR A 7 -44.63 44.84 -18.28
C THR A 7 -44.14 44.31 -19.63
N ARG A 8 -42.86 44.57 -19.92
CA ARG A 8 -42.08 43.94 -21.00
C ARG A 8 -41.64 42.55 -20.56
N LEU A 9 -41.54 41.61 -21.49
CA LEU A 9 -40.27 40.95 -21.85
C LEU A 9 -40.48 40.02 -23.05
N ALA A 10 -39.95 40.45 -24.19
CA ALA A 10 -39.65 39.61 -25.33
C ALA A 10 -38.14 39.29 -25.30
N GLY A 11 -37.76 38.05 -25.61
CA GLY A 11 -36.35 37.67 -25.75
C GLY A 11 -36.16 36.21 -26.14
N LYS A 12 -35.96 35.96 -27.43
CA LYS A 12 -35.57 34.69 -28.05
C LYS A 12 -34.09 34.33 -27.78
N CYS A 13 -33.79 33.04 -27.95
CA CYS A 13 -32.50 32.41 -28.30
C CYS A 13 -31.45 32.17 -27.18
N ARG A 14 -31.12 30.90 -26.88
CA ARG A 14 -30.01 30.10 -27.45
C ARG A 14 -29.89 28.74 -26.75
N ARG A 15 -29.49 27.72 -27.52
CA ARG A 15 -29.02 26.40 -27.07
C ARG A 15 -27.76 26.59 -26.21
N ILE A 16 -27.70 25.95 -25.04
CA ILE A 16 -26.47 25.54 -24.37
C ILE A 16 -26.74 24.18 -23.73
N ALA A 17 -26.03 23.16 -24.20
CA ALA A 17 -25.92 21.87 -23.53
C ALA A 17 -25.04 22.07 -22.30
N LEU A 18 -25.54 21.75 -21.11
CA LEU A 18 -24.70 21.60 -19.92
C LEU A 18 -24.35 20.12 -19.79
N TRP A 19 -23.08 19.79 -20.04
CA TRP A 19 -22.44 18.63 -19.45
C TRP A 19 -22.21 18.95 -17.98
N SER A 20 -22.90 18.25 -17.09
CA SER A 20 -22.65 18.32 -15.65
C SER A 20 -21.53 17.33 -15.32
N LEU A 21 -20.28 17.78 -15.43
CA LEU A 21 -19.14 17.08 -14.83
C LEU A 21 -19.20 17.35 -13.33
N ALA A 22 -19.92 16.50 -12.60
CA ALA A 22 -19.90 16.51 -11.13
C ALA A 22 -18.68 15.69 -10.69
N MET A 23 -17.53 16.36 -10.55
CA MET A 23 -16.39 15.82 -9.83
C MET A 23 -16.76 15.81 -8.35
N LEU A 24 -17.16 14.64 -7.84
CA LEU A 24 -17.56 14.44 -6.46
C LEU A 24 -16.30 14.50 -5.58
N LEU A 25 -16.09 15.63 -4.89
CA LEU A 25 -15.17 15.68 -3.74
C LEU A 25 -15.80 14.85 -2.61
N VAL A 26 -15.25 13.68 -2.32
CA VAL A 26 -15.65 12.85 -1.17
C VAL A 26 -14.78 13.23 0.03
N THR A 27 -15.41 13.74 1.08
CA THR A 27 -14.79 14.01 2.38
C THR A 27 -14.72 12.73 3.20
N ALA A 28 -13.50 12.31 3.55
CA ALA A 28 -13.20 11.15 4.37
C ALA A 28 -13.59 11.32 5.84
N ALA A 29 -14.02 10.24 6.48
CA ALA A 29 -14.05 10.11 7.94
C ALA A 29 -13.81 8.65 8.36
N GLY A 30 -12.58 8.36 8.79
CA GLY A 30 -12.23 7.27 9.73
C GLY A 30 -12.02 5.87 9.16
N SER A 31 -10.82 5.33 9.36
CA SER A 31 -10.32 3.98 9.02
C SER A 31 -10.52 3.58 7.56
N HIS A 32 -9.53 3.89 6.71
CA HIS A 32 -9.32 3.38 5.34
C HIS A 32 -10.49 2.60 4.75
N ALA A 33 -11.49 3.35 4.31
CA ALA A 33 -12.67 2.81 3.65
C ALA A 33 -12.48 2.94 2.13
N ASP A 34 -12.80 1.87 1.41
CA ASP A 34 -12.82 1.85 -0.05
C ASP A 34 -13.58 3.06 -0.64
N THR A 35 -13.16 3.51 -1.82
CA THR A 35 -13.70 4.72 -2.43
C THR A 35 -15.08 4.44 -3.03
N LEU A 36 -16.12 5.07 -2.47
CA LEU A 36 -17.47 5.06 -3.01
C LEU A 36 -17.55 5.88 -4.31
N LEU A 37 -17.88 5.22 -5.42
CA LEU A 37 -17.94 5.81 -6.76
C LEU A 37 -19.35 6.20 -7.21
N SER A 38 -20.36 5.46 -6.78
CA SER A 38 -21.75 5.68 -7.16
C SER A 38 -22.71 5.09 -6.12
N GLN A 39 -23.84 5.75 -5.92
CA GLN A 39 -24.95 5.25 -5.10
C GLN A 39 -26.23 5.26 -5.91
N THR A 40 -26.91 4.12 -5.92
CA THR A 40 -28.23 3.96 -6.53
C THR A 40 -29.27 3.65 -5.44
N ALA A 41 -30.52 3.39 -5.84
CA ALA A 41 -31.54 2.96 -4.87
C ALA A 41 -31.30 1.55 -4.30
N ILE A 42 -30.46 0.74 -4.95
CA ILE A 42 -30.26 -0.68 -4.62
C ILE A 42 -28.79 -1.00 -4.33
N TYR A 43 -27.88 -0.43 -5.10
CA TYR A 43 -26.45 -0.72 -5.04
C TYR A 43 -25.61 0.51 -4.75
N ASP A 44 -24.61 0.31 -3.91
CA ASP A 44 -23.44 1.18 -3.80
C ASP A 44 -22.27 0.53 -4.55
N VAL A 45 -21.49 1.34 -5.27
CA VAL A 45 -20.37 0.93 -6.12
C VAL A 45 -19.09 1.48 -5.53
N PHE A 46 -18.10 0.62 -5.33
CA PHE A 46 -16.83 0.96 -4.70
C PHE A 46 -15.64 0.48 -5.52
N VAL A 47 -14.50 1.14 -5.29
CA VAL A 47 -13.18 0.61 -5.65
C VAL A 47 -12.32 0.55 -4.40
N THR A 48 -11.54 -0.52 -4.27
CA THR A 48 -10.56 -0.62 -3.19
C THR A 48 -9.47 0.43 -3.36
N ASN A 49 -8.72 0.71 -2.29
CA ASN A 49 -7.56 1.57 -2.43
C ASN A 49 -6.58 0.97 -3.46
N PRO A 50 -6.03 1.82 -4.35
CA PRO A 50 -5.12 1.38 -5.39
C PRO A 50 -3.81 0.86 -4.79
N THR A 51 -3.38 -0.32 -5.19
CA THR A 51 -2.10 -0.91 -4.77
C THR A 51 -1.09 -0.87 -5.91
N PRO A 52 0.17 -0.50 -5.68
CA PRO A 52 1.20 -0.54 -6.72
C PRO A 52 1.40 -1.98 -7.21
N VAL A 53 1.53 -2.15 -8.52
CA VAL A 53 1.80 -3.46 -9.14
C VAL A 53 2.88 -3.36 -10.22
N GLY A 54 3.46 -4.50 -10.59
CA GLY A 54 4.54 -4.59 -11.56
C GLY A 54 5.88 -4.15 -10.98
N THR A 55 6.83 -3.80 -11.86
CA THR A 55 8.20 -3.45 -11.50
C THR A 55 8.38 -1.98 -11.07
N GLY A 56 7.28 -1.23 -10.97
CA GLY A 56 7.27 0.19 -10.58
C GLY A 56 7.69 1.18 -11.68
N ALA A 57 8.30 0.71 -12.79
CA ALA A 57 8.76 1.56 -13.88
C ALA A 57 7.65 2.37 -14.57
N GLU A 58 6.42 1.87 -14.52
CA GLU A 58 5.27 2.40 -15.25
C GLU A 58 4.17 2.97 -14.35
N SER A 59 4.46 3.04 -13.05
CA SER A 59 3.55 3.55 -12.02
C SER A 59 2.14 2.93 -12.14
N LEU A 60 2.09 1.61 -12.31
CA LEU A 60 0.84 0.86 -12.42
C LEU A 60 0.22 0.65 -11.04
N TYR A 61 -1.09 0.82 -10.97
CA TYR A 61 -1.88 0.60 -9.78
C TYR A 61 -3.05 -0.31 -10.07
N SER A 62 -3.28 -1.28 -9.18
CA SER A 62 -4.38 -2.22 -9.22
C SER A 62 -5.45 -1.82 -8.20
N THR A 63 -6.71 -1.87 -8.59
CA THR A 63 -7.85 -1.71 -7.69
C THR A 63 -8.95 -2.72 -8.02
N THR A 64 -9.70 -3.16 -7.02
CA THR A 64 -10.85 -4.04 -7.20
C THR A 64 -12.13 -3.22 -7.22
N LEU A 65 -12.87 -3.31 -8.33
CA LEU A 65 -14.24 -2.80 -8.45
C LEU A 65 -15.23 -3.81 -7.85
N TYR A 66 -16.10 -3.34 -6.96
CA TYR A 66 -17.15 -4.16 -6.40
C TYR A 66 -18.44 -3.37 -6.15
N VAL A 67 -19.54 -4.11 -6.00
CA VAL A 67 -20.87 -3.56 -5.74
C VAL A 67 -21.48 -4.22 -4.52
N VAL A 68 -22.26 -3.45 -3.76
CA VAL A 68 -22.93 -3.89 -2.52
C VAL A 68 -24.41 -3.60 -2.61
N ASN A 69 -25.25 -4.61 -2.37
CA ASN A 69 -26.69 -4.48 -2.18
C ASN A 69 -26.97 -3.83 -0.82
N THR A 70 -27.49 -2.61 -0.83
CA THR A 70 -27.75 -1.83 0.40
C THR A 70 -29.16 -2.02 0.96
N THR A 71 -30.00 -2.83 0.29
CA THR A 71 -31.43 -2.93 0.62
C THR A 71 -31.74 -3.95 1.71
N GLY A 72 -30.81 -4.86 2.01
CA GLY A 72 -31.03 -6.00 2.91
C GLY A 72 -31.99 -7.07 2.36
N ASN A 73 -32.42 -6.95 1.09
CA ASN A 73 -33.24 -7.95 0.41
C ASN A 73 -32.37 -8.81 -0.50
N ALA A 74 -32.27 -10.10 -0.22
CA ALA A 74 -31.49 -11.06 -1.01
C ALA A 74 -31.94 -11.18 -2.48
N GLY A 75 -33.18 -10.77 -2.80
CA GLY A 75 -33.63 -10.69 -4.20
C GLY A 75 -32.86 -9.66 -5.05
N HIS A 76 -32.20 -8.70 -4.39
CA HIS A 76 -31.34 -7.69 -5.00
C HIS A 76 -29.86 -8.04 -4.86
N ASP A 77 -29.50 -9.25 -4.42
CA ASP A 77 -28.09 -9.63 -4.40
C ASP A 77 -27.56 -9.63 -5.84
N PRO A 78 -26.42 -8.94 -6.09
CA PRO A 78 -25.93 -8.70 -7.43
C PRO A 78 -25.61 -10.03 -8.14
N MET A 79 -26.02 -10.16 -9.40
CA MET A 79 -25.84 -11.41 -10.16
C MET A 79 -25.55 -11.20 -11.64
N GLY A 80 -26.03 -10.10 -12.23
CA GLY A 80 -25.84 -9.82 -13.66
C GLY A 80 -25.09 -8.51 -13.86
N PHE A 81 -24.21 -8.53 -14.86
CA PHE A 81 -23.46 -7.40 -15.37
C PHE A 81 -23.83 -7.20 -16.85
N ASP A 82 -24.15 -5.97 -17.22
CA ASP A 82 -24.26 -5.57 -18.61
C ASP A 82 -23.43 -4.33 -18.93
N GLY A 83 -22.43 -4.52 -19.78
CA GLY A 83 -21.61 -3.45 -20.34
C GLY A 83 -21.84 -3.23 -21.84
N VAL A 84 -22.84 -3.85 -22.48
CA VAL A 84 -23.05 -3.73 -23.94
C VAL A 84 -24.53 -3.78 -24.37
N PHE A 85 -25.30 -4.74 -23.89
CA PHE A 85 -26.59 -5.12 -24.45
C PHE A 85 -27.64 -4.00 -24.37
N PHE A 86 -27.63 -3.22 -23.30
CA PHE A 86 -28.50 -2.05 -23.09
C PHE A 86 -27.85 -0.71 -23.47
N GLY A 87 -26.78 -0.73 -24.27
CA GLY A 87 -26.14 0.49 -24.79
C GLY A 87 -25.09 1.11 -23.88
N HIS A 88 -24.61 0.33 -22.91
CA HIS A 88 -23.47 0.65 -22.06
C HIS A 88 -22.14 0.39 -22.79
N SER A 89 -21.03 0.97 -22.30
CA SER A 89 -19.69 0.71 -22.82
C SER A 89 -18.84 -0.25 -21.98
N GLY A 90 -19.28 -0.63 -20.78
CA GLY A 90 -18.46 -1.33 -19.80
C GLY A 90 -17.45 -0.38 -19.15
N PHE A 91 -16.21 -0.82 -19.02
CA PHE A 91 -15.13 -0.03 -18.46
C PHE A 91 -14.26 0.53 -19.59
N SER A 92 -13.83 1.79 -19.45
CA SER A 92 -12.96 2.44 -20.42
C SER A 92 -11.94 3.34 -19.76
N GLY A 93 -10.83 3.59 -20.44
CA GLY A 93 -9.65 4.29 -19.92
C GLY A 93 -8.38 3.61 -20.40
N SER A 94 -7.20 4.13 -20.05
CA SER A 94 -5.94 3.46 -20.38
C SER A 94 -5.76 2.26 -19.43
N LEU A 95 -6.29 1.10 -19.81
CA LEU A 95 -6.30 -0.11 -19.00
C LEU A 95 -5.11 -0.99 -19.39
N HIS A 96 -4.31 -1.40 -18.42
CA HIS A 96 -3.23 -2.37 -18.66
C HIS A 96 -3.86 -3.73 -18.99
N GLN A 97 -3.48 -4.29 -20.15
CA GLN A 97 -4.09 -5.49 -20.74
C GLN A 97 -3.02 -6.37 -21.39
N HIS A 98 -3.31 -7.66 -21.53
CA HIS A 98 -2.42 -8.64 -22.16
C HIS A 98 -2.99 -9.13 -23.50
N ASP A 99 -2.29 -8.88 -24.62
CA ASP A 99 -2.67 -9.39 -25.95
C ASP A 99 -2.10 -10.79 -26.21
N ASP A 100 -2.98 -11.78 -26.38
CA ASP A 100 -2.63 -13.10 -26.93
C ASP A 100 -3.15 -13.23 -28.39
N PRO A 101 -2.26 -13.24 -29.40
CA PRO A 101 -2.66 -13.32 -30.81
C PRO A 101 -3.12 -14.72 -31.25
N ILE A 102 -2.99 -15.76 -30.41
CA ILE A 102 -3.28 -17.17 -30.69
C ILE A 102 -4.69 -17.56 -30.22
N LEU A 103 -5.24 -16.93 -29.17
CA LEU A 103 -6.46 -17.42 -28.50
C LEU A 103 -7.78 -16.68 -28.80
N GLY A 104 -7.77 -15.65 -29.64
CA GLY A 104 -9.01 -15.01 -30.12
C GLY A 104 -9.79 -14.22 -29.05
N VAL A 105 -11.07 -13.93 -29.30
CA VAL A 105 -11.88 -12.85 -28.66
C VAL A 105 -12.24 -13.08 -27.18
N TYR A 106 -11.71 -14.07 -26.48
CA TYR A 106 -12.43 -14.63 -25.33
C TYR A 106 -11.69 -14.56 -23.99
N THR A 107 -12.24 -13.66 -23.16
CA THR A 107 -12.31 -13.60 -21.69
C THR A 107 -11.04 -13.40 -20.86
N PRO A 108 -10.65 -12.13 -20.62
CA PRO A 108 -9.78 -11.78 -19.50
C PRO A 108 -10.54 -12.07 -18.19
N THR A 109 -10.33 -13.28 -17.67
CA THR A 109 -10.94 -13.80 -16.44
C THR A 109 -9.86 -14.42 -15.55
N ALA A 110 -10.11 -14.49 -14.25
CA ALA A 110 -9.13 -14.92 -13.24
C ALA A 110 -8.54 -16.34 -13.44
N ASP A 111 -9.23 -17.26 -14.12
CA ASP A 111 -8.78 -18.66 -14.34
C ASP A 111 -7.92 -18.83 -15.61
N SER A 112 -7.48 -17.72 -16.18
CA SER A 112 -6.64 -17.73 -17.36
C SER A 112 -5.22 -17.45 -16.88
N SER A 113 -4.53 -18.48 -16.39
CA SER A 113 -3.11 -18.43 -16.01
C SER A 113 -2.16 -18.05 -17.16
N LEU A 114 -2.73 -17.69 -18.31
CA LEU A 114 -2.09 -17.16 -19.51
C LEU A 114 -2.39 -15.65 -19.75
N PHE A 115 -3.37 -15.03 -19.06
CA PHE A 115 -3.85 -13.67 -19.38
C PHE A 115 -4.15 -12.75 -18.18
N ALA A 116 -4.38 -13.30 -16.98
CA ALA A 116 -4.71 -12.51 -15.80
C ALA A 116 -3.57 -12.62 -14.78
N THR A 117 -2.57 -11.77 -14.92
CA THR A 117 -1.56 -11.59 -13.85
C THR A 117 -2.00 -10.49 -12.89
N ALA A 118 -1.23 -10.27 -11.82
CA ALA A 118 -1.49 -9.17 -10.88
C ALA A 118 -1.42 -7.78 -11.53
N ILE A 119 -0.87 -7.65 -12.74
CA ILE A 119 -0.75 -6.36 -13.45
C ILE A 119 -1.81 -6.16 -14.53
N ASP A 120 -2.72 -7.12 -14.77
CA ASP A 120 -3.69 -7.01 -15.87
C ASP A 120 -5.10 -6.65 -15.39
N THR A 121 -5.79 -5.84 -16.19
CA THR A 121 -7.22 -5.54 -16.03
C THR A 121 -8.06 -6.73 -16.50
N HIS A 122 -8.87 -7.30 -15.62
CA HIS A 122 -9.67 -8.49 -15.93
C HIS A 122 -10.89 -8.63 -15.02
N PHE A 123 -11.87 -9.44 -15.44
CA PHE A 123 -12.99 -9.81 -14.58
C PHE A 123 -12.58 -10.89 -13.57
N LEU A 124 -13.03 -10.75 -12.32
CA LEU A 124 -12.61 -11.65 -11.23
C LEU A 124 -13.32 -13.01 -11.25
N ASN A 125 -14.39 -13.15 -12.02
CA ASN A 125 -15.12 -14.41 -12.18
C ASN A 125 -14.54 -15.27 -13.28
N THR A 126 -14.56 -16.58 -13.06
CA THR A 126 -14.06 -17.55 -14.05
C THR A 126 -15.10 -17.82 -15.14
N LEU A 127 -14.67 -18.23 -16.33
CA LEU A 127 -15.59 -18.62 -17.41
C LEU A 127 -16.64 -19.66 -16.99
N ALA A 128 -16.27 -20.61 -16.12
CA ALA A 128 -17.16 -21.66 -15.65
C ALA A 128 -18.27 -21.12 -14.71
N GLU A 129 -18.04 -19.98 -14.07
CA GLU A 129 -19.01 -19.31 -13.21
C GLU A 129 -20.03 -18.50 -14.00
N LEU A 130 -19.73 -18.13 -15.25
CA LEU A 130 -20.52 -17.18 -16.03
C LEU A 130 -21.56 -17.84 -16.95
N ILE A 131 -22.77 -17.28 -16.96
CA ILE A 131 -23.79 -17.45 -17.99
C ILE A 131 -23.76 -16.21 -18.86
N ALA A 132 -23.09 -16.28 -20.02
CA ALA A 132 -22.87 -15.12 -20.88
C ALA A 132 -23.85 -15.05 -22.06
N VAL A 133 -24.38 -13.85 -22.31
CA VAL A 133 -25.04 -13.48 -23.58
C VAL A 133 -23.99 -12.96 -24.56
N THR A 134 -23.11 -12.09 -24.06
CA THR A 134 -21.90 -11.62 -24.74
C THR A 134 -20.74 -11.96 -23.81
N ALA A 135 -19.87 -12.88 -24.24
CA ALA A 135 -18.70 -13.26 -23.45
C ALA A 135 -17.85 -12.01 -23.11
N PRO A 136 -17.22 -11.95 -21.92
CA PRO A 136 -16.27 -10.91 -21.59
C PRO A 136 -15.21 -10.71 -22.68
N PHE A 137 -14.88 -9.45 -22.96
CA PHE A 137 -13.90 -9.06 -23.98
C PHE A 137 -13.23 -7.74 -23.61
N GLU A 138 -12.11 -7.49 -24.25
CA GLU A 138 -11.33 -6.26 -24.13
C GLU A 138 -10.94 -5.69 -25.50
N THR A 139 -10.15 -4.62 -25.49
CA THR A 139 -9.57 -3.98 -26.67
C THR A 139 -8.75 -4.97 -27.49
N ARG A 140 -8.84 -4.91 -28.82
CA ARG A 140 -8.09 -5.82 -29.70
C ARG A 140 -6.82 -5.18 -30.26
N ASN A 141 -5.80 -6.02 -30.47
CA ASN A 141 -4.52 -5.63 -31.09
C ASN A 141 -3.76 -4.56 -30.28
N VAL A 142 -3.92 -4.61 -28.97
CA VAL A 142 -3.01 -3.99 -28.02
C VAL A 142 -1.67 -4.76 -28.16
N GLY A 143 -0.52 -4.10 -28.11
CA GLY A 143 0.76 -4.83 -28.15
C GLY A 143 0.90 -5.72 -26.91
N PRO A 144 1.68 -6.80 -26.96
CA PRO A 144 1.88 -7.64 -25.78
C PRO A 144 2.52 -6.82 -24.66
N SER A 145 1.96 -6.87 -23.45
CA SER A 145 2.63 -6.41 -22.24
C SER A 145 3.77 -7.38 -21.91
N ALA A 146 4.92 -6.84 -21.52
CA ALA A 146 6.18 -7.59 -21.44
C ALA A 146 6.51 -8.19 -20.08
N GLU A 147 5.54 -8.33 -19.19
CA GLU A 147 5.77 -8.73 -17.80
C GLU A 147 5.02 -10.05 -17.48
N PRO A 148 5.55 -11.23 -17.86
CA PRO A 148 5.05 -12.50 -17.32
C PRO A 148 5.62 -12.73 -15.92
N SER A 149 4.77 -13.16 -14.98
CA SER A 149 5.15 -13.61 -13.64
C SER A 149 6.12 -14.81 -13.60
N ASP A 150 6.41 -15.44 -14.75
CA ASP A 150 7.13 -16.72 -14.83
C ASP A 150 8.44 -16.66 -15.66
N SER A 151 8.94 -15.47 -15.98
CA SER A 151 10.23 -15.35 -16.68
C SER A 151 11.40 -15.35 -15.71
N PRO A 152 12.38 -16.28 -15.84
CA PRO A 152 13.59 -16.23 -15.02
C PRO A 152 14.34 -14.92 -15.31
N PRO A 153 14.90 -14.23 -14.30
CA PRO A 153 15.67 -13.02 -14.52
C PRO A 153 16.89 -13.28 -15.44
N PRO A 154 17.26 -12.36 -16.34
CA PRO A 154 16.78 -10.98 -16.48
C PRO A 154 16.04 -10.77 -17.81
N LEU A 155 14.78 -10.32 -17.79
CA LEU A 155 14.21 -9.70 -18.99
C LEU A 155 14.72 -8.26 -19.11
N ALA A 156 14.96 -7.86 -20.36
CA ALA A 156 15.64 -6.61 -20.69
C ALA A 156 14.80 -5.39 -20.29
N PRO A 157 15.40 -4.34 -19.70
CA PRO A 157 14.71 -3.07 -19.50
C PRO A 157 14.22 -2.52 -20.85
N GLY A 158 12.92 -2.23 -20.97
CA GLY A 158 12.39 -1.40 -22.06
C GLY A 158 11.60 -2.10 -23.16
N VAL A 159 10.80 -3.13 -22.85
CA VAL A 159 9.65 -3.47 -23.72
C VAL A 159 8.43 -2.78 -23.13
N GLU A 160 7.89 -1.82 -23.88
CA GLU A 160 6.73 -1.00 -23.51
C GLU A 160 5.53 -1.89 -23.16
N THR A 161 4.88 -1.66 -22.02
CA THR A 161 3.54 -2.19 -21.82
C THR A 161 2.58 -1.49 -22.77
N THR A 162 1.54 -2.23 -23.20
CA THR A 162 0.50 -1.63 -24.02
C THR A 162 -0.80 -1.59 -23.24
N PHE A 163 -1.49 -0.46 -23.37
CA PHE A 163 -2.79 -0.23 -22.77
C PHE A 163 -3.87 -0.44 -23.82
N GLY A 164 -4.94 -1.11 -23.42
CA GLY A 164 -6.21 -1.05 -24.14
C GLY A 164 -7.09 0.08 -23.63
N ASP A 165 -8.21 0.30 -24.29
CA ASP A 165 -9.19 1.34 -23.99
C ASP A 165 -10.51 0.83 -23.43
N GLN A 166 -10.74 -0.50 -23.41
CA GLN A 166 -12.02 -1.09 -23.04
C GLN A 166 -11.91 -2.48 -22.38
N LEU A 167 -12.76 -2.72 -21.37
CA LEU A 167 -13.11 -4.05 -20.82
C LEU A 167 -14.64 -4.13 -20.67
N SER A 168 -15.30 -5.11 -21.28
CA SER A 168 -16.76 -5.20 -21.27
C SER A 168 -17.30 -6.63 -21.48
N GLY A 169 -18.62 -6.80 -21.43
CA GLY A 169 -19.34 -8.07 -21.57
C GLY A 169 -20.81 -7.96 -21.15
N THR A 170 -21.58 -9.03 -21.35
CA THR A 170 -22.94 -9.16 -20.82
C THR A 170 -23.12 -10.57 -20.28
N PHE A 171 -23.12 -10.73 -18.96
CA PHE A 171 -23.11 -12.03 -18.31
C PHE A 171 -23.76 -12.01 -16.93
N ALA A 172 -24.09 -13.20 -16.42
CA ALA A 172 -24.58 -13.40 -15.07
C ALA A 172 -23.82 -14.52 -14.37
N LEU A 173 -23.83 -14.52 -13.04
CA LEU A 173 -23.27 -15.61 -12.23
C LEU A 173 -24.23 -16.80 -12.21
N SER A 174 -23.72 -17.97 -12.58
CA SER A 174 -24.48 -19.23 -12.61
C SER A 174 -25.05 -19.66 -11.26
N GLY A 175 -24.51 -19.14 -10.15
CA GLY A 175 -24.96 -19.37 -8.77
C GLY A 175 -25.34 -18.12 -7.98
N GLY A 176 -25.33 -16.92 -8.59
CA GLY A 176 -25.43 -15.64 -7.87
C GLY A 176 -24.12 -15.24 -7.18
N ALA A 177 -24.01 -13.98 -6.72
CA ALA A 177 -22.89 -13.55 -5.89
C ALA A 177 -22.95 -14.17 -4.50
N SER A 178 -21.81 -14.13 -3.79
CA SER A 178 -21.74 -14.57 -2.40
C SER A 178 -22.35 -13.50 -1.48
N GLY A 179 -23.66 -13.57 -1.27
CA GLY A 179 -24.38 -12.63 -0.41
C GLY A 179 -24.62 -11.28 -1.07
N ASP A 180 -24.53 -10.21 -0.29
CA ASP A 180 -24.89 -8.85 -0.71
C ASP A 180 -23.82 -8.16 -1.56
N THR A 181 -22.62 -8.74 -1.68
CA THR A 181 -21.46 -8.10 -2.30
C THR A 181 -20.93 -8.90 -3.49
N TRP A 182 -20.60 -8.22 -4.58
CA TRP A 182 -19.96 -8.81 -5.76
C TRP A 182 -18.72 -8.04 -6.19
N GLN A 183 -17.56 -8.67 -6.13
CA GLN A 183 -16.32 -8.21 -6.75
C GLN A 183 -16.36 -8.53 -8.24
N ILE A 184 -16.32 -7.51 -9.09
CA ILE A 184 -16.58 -7.65 -10.53
C ILE A 184 -15.28 -7.79 -11.29
N ALA A 185 -14.34 -6.87 -11.07
CA ALA A 185 -13.14 -6.76 -11.88
C ALA A 185 -11.96 -6.19 -11.08
N GLN A 186 -10.78 -6.67 -11.43
CA GLN A 186 -9.54 -5.99 -11.14
C GLN A 186 -9.27 -5.00 -12.27
N LEU A 187 -9.00 -3.75 -11.92
CA LEU A 187 -8.69 -2.67 -12.86
C LEU A 187 -7.26 -2.23 -12.61
N VAL A 188 -6.44 -2.23 -13.65
CA VAL A 188 -5.04 -1.81 -13.58
C VAL A 188 -4.79 -0.69 -14.59
N ALA A 189 -4.23 0.42 -14.14
CA ALA A 189 -3.87 1.55 -14.98
C ALA A 189 -2.69 2.33 -14.37
N SER A 190 -2.02 3.14 -15.19
CA SER A 190 -1.01 4.07 -14.68
C SER A 190 -1.66 5.18 -13.84
N SER A 191 -0.94 5.67 -12.84
CA SER A 191 -1.32 6.87 -12.10
C SER A 191 -1.67 8.05 -13.00
N GLY A 192 -2.59 8.89 -12.53
CA GLY A 192 -3.11 10.04 -13.28
C GLY A 192 -4.11 9.69 -14.39
N THR A 193 -4.35 8.40 -14.66
CA THR A 193 -5.34 7.94 -15.63
C THR A 193 -6.74 8.00 -15.04
N THR A 194 -7.73 8.48 -15.80
CA THR A 194 -9.15 8.34 -15.43
C THR A 194 -9.73 7.06 -16.02
N ILE A 195 -10.35 6.24 -15.18
CA ILE A 195 -11.15 5.09 -15.59
C ILE A 195 -12.62 5.48 -15.52
N SER A 196 -13.34 5.26 -16.61
CA SER A 196 -14.78 5.50 -16.72
C SER A 196 -15.54 4.18 -16.68
N LEU A 197 -16.62 4.16 -15.90
CA LEU A 197 -17.49 3.02 -15.68
C LEU A 197 -18.88 3.35 -16.21
N ASP A 198 -19.35 2.58 -17.18
CA ASP A 198 -20.69 2.66 -17.74
C ASP A 198 -21.25 1.25 -17.91
N PHE A 199 -22.09 0.81 -16.97
CA PHE A 199 -22.66 -0.54 -16.95
C PHE A 199 -23.96 -0.58 -16.17
N ALA A 200 -24.71 -1.67 -16.30
CA ALA A 200 -25.87 -1.97 -15.47
C ALA A 200 -25.66 -3.23 -14.64
N ILE A 201 -26.22 -3.22 -13.43
CA ILE A 201 -26.29 -4.39 -12.53
C ILE A 201 -27.73 -4.87 -12.40
N SER A 202 -27.90 -6.18 -12.38
CA SER A 202 -29.18 -6.85 -12.06
C SER A 202 -29.03 -7.80 -10.87
N GLY A 203 -30.09 -7.89 -10.06
CA GLY A 203 -30.16 -8.82 -8.92
C GLY A 203 -30.73 -10.19 -9.27
N ILE A 204 -30.77 -11.10 -8.29
CA ILE A 204 -31.25 -12.48 -8.46
C ILE A 204 -32.72 -12.58 -8.96
N LEU A 205 -33.63 -11.73 -8.47
CA LEU A 205 -35.08 -11.87 -8.70
C LEU A 205 -35.72 -10.76 -9.56
N GLU A 206 -34.94 -9.78 -10.00
CA GLU A 206 -35.43 -8.66 -10.81
C GLU A 206 -34.89 -8.77 -12.24
N PRO A 207 -35.70 -9.26 -13.21
CA PRO A 207 -35.28 -9.35 -14.61
C PRO A 207 -35.29 -7.95 -15.25
N GLY A 208 -34.23 -7.18 -15.01
CA GLY A 208 -34.00 -5.85 -15.59
C GLY A 208 -32.80 -5.13 -14.95
N PRO A 209 -32.30 -4.02 -15.54
CA PRO A 209 -31.28 -3.19 -14.91
C PRO A 209 -31.86 -2.61 -13.61
N ALA A 210 -31.33 -3.07 -12.48
CA ALA A 210 -31.73 -2.65 -11.14
C ALA A 210 -30.89 -1.45 -10.66
N GLY A 211 -29.71 -1.24 -11.26
CA GLY A 211 -28.91 -0.03 -11.08
C GLY A 211 -28.03 0.24 -12.30
N ASP A 212 -28.28 1.36 -12.98
CA ASP A 212 -27.38 1.92 -13.98
C ASP A 212 -26.25 2.67 -13.28
N VAL A 213 -25.01 2.39 -13.67
CA VAL A 213 -23.81 3.00 -13.12
C VAL A 213 -23.12 3.77 -14.22
N GLN A 214 -23.05 5.10 -14.06
CA GLN A 214 -22.25 5.99 -14.90
C GLN A 214 -21.41 6.87 -14.00
N THR A 215 -20.14 6.53 -13.86
CA THR A 215 -19.20 7.23 -12.99
C THR A 215 -17.79 7.11 -13.55
N SER A 216 -16.84 7.81 -12.95
CA SER A 216 -15.43 7.71 -13.29
C SER A 216 -14.61 8.01 -12.06
N PHE A 217 -13.41 7.43 -11.99
CA PHE A 217 -12.46 7.75 -10.94
C PHE A 217 -11.07 7.96 -11.54
N LEU A 218 -10.28 8.79 -10.87
CA LEU A 218 -8.89 9.01 -11.18
C LEU A 218 -8.07 7.97 -10.43
N VAL A 219 -7.17 7.27 -11.12
CA VAL A 219 -6.11 6.50 -10.48
C VAL A 219 -5.15 7.53 -9.89
N PRO A 220 -5.04 7.64 -8.55
CA PRO A 220 -4.25 8.69 -7.93
C PRO A 220 -2.77 8.53 -8.29
N GLU A 221 -2.08 9.66 -8.43
CA GLU A 221 -0.62 9.68 -8.39
C GLU A 221 -0.21 9.72 -6.94
N LEU A 222 0.29 8.59 -6.42
CA LEU A 222 0.74 8.54 -5.03
C LEU A 222 1.99 9.40 -4.88
N ALA A 223 2.03 10.22 -3.83
CA ALA A 223 3.25 10.93 -3.49
C ALA A 223 4.36 9.90 -3.24
N THR A 224 5.41 9.93 -4.06
CA THR A 224 6.56 9.03 -3.87
C THR A 224 7.49 9.64 -2.85
N LEU A 225 7.69 8.94 -1.74
CA LEU A 225 8.56 9.35 -0.65
C LEU A 225 9.90 8.60 -0.74
N VAL A 226 10.96 9.27 -0.32
CA VAL A 226 12.27 8.64 -0.18
C VAL A 226 12.25 7.83 1.11
N VAL A 227 12.30 6.51 0.96
CA VAL A 227 12.36 5.54 2.06
C VAL A 227 13.79 5.01 2.15
N ASP A 228 14.32 4.90 3.37
CA ASP A 228 15.57 4.19 3.67
C ASP A 228 15.27 3.10 4.71
N ILE A 229 15.41 1.84 4.28
CA ILE A 229 15.32 0.69 5.16
C ILE A 229 16.68 0.48 5.80
N LYS A 230 16.75 0.52 7.12
CA LYS A 230 18.01 0.37 7.89
C LYS A 230 18.98 1.54 7.62
N PRO A 231 18.60 2.76 8.04
CA PRO A 231 19.38 3.97 7.79
C PRO A 231 20.84 3.84 8.23
N GLY A 232 21.74 4.29 7.35
CA GLY A 232 23.19 4.20 7.54
C GLY A 232 23.82 2.85 7.18
N SER A 233 23.05 1.95 6.54
CA SER A 233 23.53 0.70 5.94
C SER A 233 23.28 0.75 4.43
N ASP A 234 24.22 0.29 3.60
CA ASP A 234 23.98 0.00 2.19
C ASP A 234 24.93 -1.14 1.76
N PRO A 235 24.42 -2.30 1.32
CA PRO A 235 23.00 -2.64 1.15
C PRO A 235 22.28 -2.93 2.47
N ASN A 236 20.96 -2.79 2.45
CA ASN A 236 20.08 -3.01 3.58
C ASN A 236 19.95 -4.50 3.89
N SER A 237 20.92 -4.98 4.67
CA SER A 237 21.07 -6.40 4.92
C SER A 237 20.06 -6.88 5.95
N VAL A 238 19.20 -7.81 5.54
CA VAL A 238 18.07 -8.35 6.28
C VAL A 238 18.29 -9.84 6.54
N ASN A 239 18.13 -10.26 7.79
CA ASN A 239 18.27 -11.65 8.21
C ASN A 239 16.89 -12.22 8.57
N LEU A 240 16.43 -13.23 7.83
CA LEU A 240 15.10 -13.84 8.00
C LEU A 240 14.91 -14.52 9.36
N LYS A 241 15.99 -14.84 10.09
CA LYS A 241 15.93 -15.37 11.46
C LYS A 241 16.01 -14.30 12.55
N SER A 242 16.21 -13.03 12.18
CA SER A 242 16.26 -11.93 13.14
C SER A 242 14.90 -11.76 13.82
N LYS A 243 14.89 -11.81 15.16
CA LYS A 243 13.72 -11.49 15.99
C LYS A 243 13.70 -10.03 16.45
N GLY A 244 14.59 -9.21 15.87
CA GLY A 244 14.73 -7.81 16.20
C GLY A 244 13.73 -6.93 15.44
N LEU A 245 14.01 -5.63 15.48
CA LEU A 245 13.26 -4.64 14.72
C LEU A 245 14.05 -4.18 13.51
N LEU A 246 13.32 -3.93 12.42
CA LEU A 246 13.84 -3.27 11.24
C LEU A 246 13.52 -1.77 11.36
N PRO A 247 14.52 -0.89 11.55
CA PRO A 247 14.30 0.54 11.46
C PRO A 247 14.12 0.94 9.99
N VAL A 248 13.18 1.84 9.72
CA VAL A 248 12.89 2.41 8.39
C VAL A 248 12.67 3.90 8.55
N VAL A 249 13.21 4.70 7.63
CA VAL A 249 13.12 6.16 7.64
C VAL A 249 12.38 6.62 6.40
N VAL A 250 11.51 7.61 6.57
CA VAL A 250 11.04 8.46 5.49
C VAL A 250 11.65 9.83 5.70
N TYR A 251 12.33 10.35 4.69
CA TYR A 251 12.96 11.67 4.78
C TYR A 251 11.96 12.80 4.57
N GLY A 252 12.00 13.80 5.45
CA GLY A 252 11.21 15.02 5.34
C GLY A 252 11.67 15.88 4.17
N SER A 253 10.86 16.85 3.78
CA SER A 253 11.27 17.90 2.83
C SER A 253 10.49 19.19 3.07
N GLU A 254 10.90 20.31 2.45
CA GLU A 254 10.20 21.61 2.63
C GLU A 254 8.70 21.56 2.23
N GLY A 255 8.30 20.59 1.40
CA GLY A 255 6.91 20.36 1.00
C GLY A 255 6.24 19.16 1.65
N LEU A 256 6.92 18.48 2.59
CA LEU A 256 6.48 17.21 3.18
C LEU A 256 6.65 17.27 4.71
N ASP A 257 5.58 17.65 5.42
CA ASP A 257 5.54 17.58 6.88
C ASP A 257 5.08 16.19 7.32
N LEU A 258 6.04 15.36 7.74
CA LEU A 258 5.76 13.98 8.16
C LEU A 258 4.99 13.89 9.47
N THR A 259 4.84 14.98 10.23
CA THR A 259 3.98 14.99 11.42
C THR A 259 2.49 14.95 11.09
N GLU A 260 2.13 15.19 9.83
CA GLU A 260 0.78 15.09 9.29
C GLU A 260 0.48 13.72 8.68
N VAL A 261 1.36 12.73 8.82
CA VAL A 261 1.10 11.34 8.42
C VAL A 261 0.11 10.69 9.39
N ASP A 262 -0.93 10.04 8.86
CA ASP A 262 -1.82 9.19 9.65
C ASP A 262 -1.12 7.86 9.96
N LEU A 263 -0.62 7.70 11.18
CA LEU A 263 0.19 6.54 11.56
C LEU A 263 -0.57 5.21 11.53
N ASP A 264 -1.91 5.23 11.62
CA ASP A 264 -2.73 4.02 11.57
C ASP A 264 -2.80 3.42 10.15
N THR A 265 -2.34 4.20 9.16
CA THR A 265 -2.36 3.85 7.73
C THR A 265 -1.08 3.21 7.22
N LEU A 266 -0.01 3.32 8.00
CA LEU A 266 1.34 2.92 7.60
C LEU A 266 1.44 1.40 7.50
N LEU A 267 1.93 0.91 6.36
CA LEU A 267 2.18 -0.51 6.11
C LEU A 267 3.51 -0.67 5.37
N LEU A 268 4.46 -1.39 5.96
CA LEU A 268 5.66 -1.88 5.27
C LEU A 268 5.43 -3.35 4.92
N ASN A 269 5.42 -3.66 3.63
CA ASN A 269 5.07 -5.00 3.12
C ASN A 269 3.77 -5.54 3.75
N GLY A 270 2.74 -4.69 3.85
CA GLY A 270 1.43 -5.03 4.45
C GLY A 270 1.40 -5.07 5.99
N VAL A 271 2.48 -4.67 6.68
CA VAL A 271 2.58 -4.75 8.14
C VAL A 271 2.77 -3.38 8.75
N GLY A 272 1.94 -3.04 9.74
CA GLY A 272 2.06 -1.77 10.45
C GLY A 272 3.29 -1.65 11.35
N PRO A 273 3.70 -0.42 11.73
CA PRO A 273 4.80 -0.21 12.67
C PRO A 273 4.58 -0.97 13.98
N ARG A 274 5.64 -1.30 14.70
CA ARG A 274 5.51 -1.95 16.01
C ARG A 274 4.74 -1.06 16.98
N VAL A 275 3.80 -1.63 17.74
CA VAL A 275 3.18 -0.95 18.89
C VAL A 275 4.03 -1.18 20.15
N LYS A 276 4.35 -0.11 20.88
CA LYS A 276 5.06 -0.16 22.17
C LYS A 276 4.13 -0.69 23.27
N PRO A 277 4.65 -1.18 24.42
CA PRO A 277 3.82 -1.69 25.52
C PRO A 277 2.82 -0.68 26.13
N ASN A 278 3.02 0.62 25.91
CA ASN A 278 2.12 1.69 26.33
C ASN A 278 0.99 1.99 25.32
N GLY A 279 0.90 1.24 24.22
CA GLY A 279 -0.10 1.40 23.17
C GLY A 279 0.24 2.43 22.09
N SER A 280 1.35 3.15 22.18
CA SER A 280 1.78 4.08 21.12
C SER A 280 2.61 3.37 20.05
N TRP A 281 2.56 3.84 18.81
CA TRP A 281 3.43 3.37 17.74
C TRP A 281 4.94 3.55 18.07
N HIS A 282 5.79 2.68 17.53
CA HIS A 282 7.24 2.76 17.60
C HIS A 282 7.79 3.64 16.49
N VAL A 283 7.29 4.88 16.50
CA VAL A 283 7.65 5.95 15.58
C VAL A 283 8.29 7.10 16.38
N SER A 284 9.31 7.73 15.79
CA SER A 284 9.92 8.98 16.25
C SER A 284 10.08 9.94 15.08
N PHE A 285 10.12 11.23 15.40
CA PHE A 285 10.42 12.29 14.45
C PHE A 285 11.74 12.94 14.85
N GLU A 286 12.74 12.80 14.01
CA GLU A 286 14.10 13.29 14.24
C GLU A 286 14.81 13.58 12.93
N ASP A 287 15.83 14.43 12.96
CA ASP A 287 16.66 14.77 11.81
C ASP A 287 17.75 13.69 11.66
N VAL A 288 17.57 12.76 10.72
CA VAL A 288 18.42 11.58 10.52
C VAL A 288 19.57 11.89 9.58
N ASP A 289 19.33 12.68 8.51
CA ASP A 289 20.33 12.99 7.49
C ASP A 289 21.08 14.33 7.72
N GLY A 290 20.64 15.13 8.68
CA GLY A 290 21.28 16.38 9.08
C GLY A 290 20.84 17.59 8.24
N ASP A 291 19.70 17.52 7.55
CA ASP A 291 19.17 18.58 6.71
C ASP A 291 18.31 19.63 7.46
N LEU A 292 18.09 19.40 8.77
CA LEU A 292 17.25 20.23 9.67
C LEU A 292 15.74 20.13 9.42
N LEU A 293 15.29 19.19 8.62
CA LEU A 293 13.90 18.79 8.47
C LEU A 293 13.64 17.54 9.32
N LEU A 294 12.38 17.32 9.69
CA LEU A 294 12.03 16.16 10.52
C LEU A 294 11.77 14.96 9.63
N ASP A 295 12.52 13.89 9.88
CA ASP A 295 12.29 12.58 9.28
C ASP A 295 11.40 11.73 10.18
N MET A 296 10.72 10.76 9.59
CA MET A 296 9.90 9.80 10.32
C MET A 296 10.64 8.47 10.41
N VAL A 297 11.09 8.13 11.62
CA VAL A 297 11.74 6.86 11.93
C VAL A 297 10.72 5.88 12.49
N MET A 298 10.53 4.77 11.82
CA MET A 298 9.59 3.71 12.19
C MET A 298 10.34 2.41 12.47
N HIS A 299 9.78 1.56 13.33
CA HIS A 299 10.37 0.25 13.62
C HIS A 299 9.34 -0.86 13.38
N PHE A 300 9.68 -1.83 12.54
CA PHE A 300 8.81 -2.95 12.20
C PHE A 300 9.33 -4.27 12.79
N GLU A 301 8.43 -5.16 13.17
CA GLU A 301 8.79 -6.50 13.66
C GLU A 301 9.27 -7.36 12.49
N MET A 302 10.56 -7.73 12.49
CA MET A 302 11.18 -8.48 11.38
C MET A 302 10.43 -9.76 11.01
N GLN A 303 9.92 -10.48 12.01
CA GLN A 303 9.21 -11.75 11.81
C GLN A 303 7.76 -11.57 11.33
N ALA A 304 7.21 -10.36 11.46
CA ALA A 304 5.86 -10.07 10.99
C ALA A 304 5.84 -9.69 9.50
N LEU A 305 6.94 -9.11 8.99
CA LEU A 305 7.05 -8.56 7.64
C LEU A 305 6.87 -9.56 6.50
N GLY A 306 6.83 -10.87 6.77
CA GLY A 306 6.60 -11.87 5.72
C GLY A 306 7.64 -11.83 4.60
N ILE A 307 8.89 -11.48 4.90
CA ILE A 307 9.96 -11.42 3.90
C ILE A 307 10.33 -12.84 3.49
N GLU A 308 10.16 -13.14 2.21
CA GLU A 308 10.45 -14.45 1.63
C GLU A 308 11.80 -14.43 0.90
N PRO A 309 12.45 -15.61 0.78
CA PRO A 309 13.65 -15.72 -0.05
C PRO A 309 13.38 -15.23 -1.48
N GLY A 310 14.38 -14.57 -2.07
CA GLY A 310 14.26 -13.99 -3.41
C GLY A 310 13.73 -12.55 -3.45
N MET A 311 13.10 -12.05 -2.39
CA MET A 311 12.71 -10.62 -2.32
C MET A 311 13.94 -9.71 -2.31
N THR A 312 13.86 -8.62 -3.08
CA THR A 312 14.95 -7.64 -3.27
C THR A 312 14.59 -6.22 -2.84
N GLU A 313 13.35 -5.99 -2.42
CA GLU A 313 12.83 -4.67 -2.05
C GLU A 313 11.72 -4.83 -1.01
N LEU A 314 11.50 -3.82 -0.16
CA LEU A 314 10.25 -3.67 0.59
C LEU A 314 9.61 -2.32 0.27
N ALA A 315 8.29 -2.33 0.09
CA ALA A 315 7.49 -1.14 -0.13
C ALA A 315 6.79 -0.70 1.16
N LEU A 316 6.78 0.60 1.39
CA LEU A 316 6.02 1.32 2.40
C LEU A 316 4.85 2.04 1.74
N THR A 317 3.67 1.93 2.31
CA THR A 317 2.47 2.70 1.95
C THR A 317 1.89 3.40 3.16
N GLY A 318 1.17 4.48 2.94
CA GLY A 318 0.43 5.20 3.98
C GLY A 318 -0.39 6.35 3.40
N ALA A 319 -1.00 7.12 4.28
CA ALA A 319 -1.72 8.34 3.93
C ALA A 319 -1.43 9.47 4.91
N MET A 320 -1.54 10.69 4.42
CA MET A 320 -1.60 11.90 5.22
C MET A 320 -2.96 12.01 5.91
N MET A 321 -3.03 12.84 6.96
CA MET A 321 -4.26 13.13 7.71
C MET A 321 -5.37 13.77 6.84
N ASP A 322 -5.01 14.36 5.68
CA ASP A 322 -5.97 14.88 4.70
C ASP A 322 -6.49 13.82 3.72
N GLY A 323 -6.03 12.58 3.84
CA GLY A 323 -6.37 11.45 2.99
C GLY A 323 -5.45 11.26 1.78
N THR A 324 -4.46 12.13 1.57
CA THR A 324 -3.50 11.98 0.46
C THR A 324 -2.62 10.75 0.69
N GLU A 325 -2.78 9.75 -0.16
CA GLU A 325 -1.98 8.53 -0.11
C GLU A 325 -0.54 8.74 -0.64
N PHE A 326 0.39 7.99 -0.09
CA PHE A 326 1.80 8.00 -0.47
C PHE A 326 2.40 6.60 -0.46
N GLN A 327 3.51 6.45 -1.17
CA GLN A 327 4.30 5.23 -1.19
C GLN A 327 5.79 5.54 -1.21
N GLY A 328 6.61 4.57 -0.85
CA GLY A 328 8.04 4.58 -1.13
C GLY A 328 8.59 3.16 -1.01
N ALA A 329 9.74 2.90 -1.58
CA ALA A 329 10.36 1.59 -1.51
C ALA A 329 11.87 1.73 -1.39
N ASP A 330 12.50 0.71 -0.83
CA ASP A 330 13.95 0.63 -0.75
C ASP A 330 14.42 -0.83 -0.88
N ALA A 331 15.57 -0.98 -1.52
CA ALA A 331 16.15 -2.27 -1.83
C ALA A 331 16.62 -2.96 -0.56
N ILE A 332 16.44 -4.28 -0.49
CA ILE A 332 16.96 -5.12 0.59
C ILE A 332 17.89 -6.20 0.05
N ARG A 333 18.81 -6.65 0.91
CA ARG A 333 19.63 -7.84 0.65
C ARG A 333 19.39 -8.87 1.73
N ILE A 334 18.79 -10.00 1.36
CA ILE A 334 18.64 -11.13 2.27
C ILE A 334 20.00 -11.80 2.49
N VAL A 335 20.39 -11.94 3.75
CA VAL A 335 21.64 -12.64 4.12
C VAL A 335 21.35 -14.11 4.47
N PRO A 336 22.09 -15.08 3.88
CA PRO A 336 21.84 -16.52 4.05
C PRO A 336 22.47 -17.08 5.34
N ASP A 337 22.05 -16.54 6.50
CA ASP A 337 22.37 -17.06 7.84
C ASP A 337 21.37 -18.17 8.20
N PHE A 338 21.56 -19.35 7.59
CA PHE A 338 20.59 -20.44 7.70
C PHE A 338 20.48 -21.01 9.10
N ASN A 339 21.48 -20.85 9.97
CA ASN A 339 21.43 -21.34 11.34
C ASN A 339 20.85 -20.30 12.32
N GLY A 340 20.91 -19.00 11.99
CA GLY A 340 20.43 -17.89 12.81
C GLY A 340 21.43 -17.42 13.87
N ASP A 341 22.72 -17.63 13.66
CA ASP A 341 23.79 -17.24 14.58
C ASP A 341 24.32 -15.82 14.33
N LEU A 342 23.67 -15.08 13.42
CA LEU A 342 23.99 -13.74 12.96
C LEU A 342 25.26 -13.65 12.10
N MET A 343 25.82 -14.79 11.70
CA MET A 343 26.99 -14.84 10.84
C MET A 343 26.69 -15.70 9.61
N VAL A 344 27.30 -15.36 8.48
CA VAL A 344 27.28 -16.21 7.29
C VAL A 344 28.65 -16.85 7.17
N ASN A 345 28.78 -18.12 7.57
CA ASN A 345 30.07 -18.79 7.71
C ASN A 345 30.04 -20.26 7.26
N THR A 346 31.08 -21.01 7.67
CA THR A 346 31.23 -22.43 7.31
C THR A 346 30.09 -23.31 7.79
N THR A 347 29.35 -22.90 8.82
CA THR A 347 28.19 -23.60 9.36
C THR A 347 27.01 -23.52 8.40
N ASP A 348 26.74 -22.35 7.82
CA ASP A 348 25.72 -22.16 6.78
C ASP A 348 26.06 -22.93 5.51
N LEU A 349 27.34 -22.92 5.13
CA LEU A 349 27.82 -23.74 4.03
C LEU A 349 27.64 -25.24 4.30
N ALA A 350 27.79 -25.70 5.55
CA ALA A 350 27.57 -27.08 5.91
C ALA A 350 26.08 -27.48 5.82
N ILE A 351 25.17 -26.58 6.22
CA ILE A 351 23.72 -26.75 6.04
C ILE A 351 23.38 -26.89 4.56
N MET A 352 23.84 -25.96 3.72
CA MET A 352 23.57 -26.01 2.28
C MET A 352 24.13 -27.28 1.63
N LYS A 353 25.36 -27.68 1.98
CA LYS A 353 25.98 -28.90 1.46
C LYS A 353 25.20 -30.18 1.81
N GLN A 354 24.51 -30.20 2.94
CA GLN A 354 23.71 -31.35 3.36
C GLN A 354 22.52 -31.58 2.41
N TYR A 355 21.96 -30.52 1.85
CA TYR A 355 20.75 -30.58 1.03
C TYR A 355 20.98 -30.28 -0.46
N PHE A 356 22.23 -30.02 -0.87
CA PHE A 356 22.58 -29.69 -2.24
C PHE A 356 22.08 -30.76 -3.24
N GLY A 357 21.33 -30.31 -4.25
CA GLY A 357 20.68 -31.12 -5.28
C GLY A 357 19.31 -31.68 -4.89
N ASN A 358 18.81 -31.42 -3.68
CA ASN A 358 17.48 -31.86 -3.25
C ASN A 358 16.44 -30.78 -3.53
N THR A 359 15.22 -31.23 -3.86
CA THR A 359 14.07 -30.36 -4.08
C THR A 359 13.16 -30.26 -2.85
N GLY A 360 12.32 -29.22 -2.78
CA GLY A 360 11.35 -29.03 -1.70
C GLY A 360 12.00 -28.70 -0.35
N ILE A 361 13.22 -28.17 -0.39
CA ILE A 361 13.96 -27.71 0.78
C ILE A 361 13.75 -26.21 0.90
N GLY A 362 13.19 -25.77 2.02
CA GLY A 362 13.02 -24.34 2.29
C GLY A 362 14.33 -23.64 2.70
N TRP A 363 14.22 -22.34 2.96
CA TRP A 363 15.37 -21.47 3.25
C TRP A 363 16.34 -21.99 4.31
N ALA A 364 15.82 -22.49 5.44
CA ALA A 364 16.64 -23.00 6.54
C ALA A 364 17.49 -24.23 6.17
N GLY A 365 17.19 -24.90 5.04
CA GLY A 365 17.96 -26.00 4.49
C GLY A 365 18.97 -25.59 3.41
N GLY A 366 19.16 -24.30 3.16
CA GLY A 366 20.17 -23.80 2.24
C GLY A 366 19.65 -23.27 0.91
N ASN A 367 18.33 -23.21 0.72
CA ASN A 367 17.68 -22.62 -0.45
C ASN A 367 17.58 -21.10 -0.27
N ALA A 368 18.60 -20.38 -0.72
CA ALA A 368 18.76 -18.95 -0.49
C ALA A 368 17.88 -18.08 -1.42
N ASN A 369 17.59 -18.53 -2.64
CA ASN A 369 16.74 -17.80 -3.59
C ASN A 369 15.26 -18.16 -3.50
N GLY A 370 14.90 -19.24 -2.79
CA GLY A 370 13.52 -19.67 -2.60
C GLY A 370 12.94 -20.52 -3.73
N ASP A 371 13.76 -20.98 -4.68
CA ASP A 371 13.28 -21.83 -5.77
C ASP A 371 13.06 -23.28 -5.29
N ASP A 372 12.71 -24.20 -6.18
CA ASP A 372 12.39 -25.57 -5.77
C ASP A 372 13.61 -26.43 -5.40
N ILE A 373 14.87 -25.98 -5.60
CA ILE A 373 16.06 -26.83 -5.52
C ILE A 373 17.28 -26.13 -4.89
N VAL A 374 17.95 -26.80 -3.95
CA VAL A 374 19.23 -26.26 -3.44
C VAL A 374 20.35 -26.50 -4.45
N ASP A 375 20.86 -25.47 -5.11
CA ASP A 375 21.83 -25.62 -6.19
C ASP A 375 22.99 -24.59 -6.21
N ALA A 376 23.68 -24.49 -7.35
CA ALA A 376 24.82 -23.61 -7.51
C ALA A 376 24.45 -22.11 -7.40
N THR A 377 23.20 -21.76 -7.65
CA THR A 377 22.63 -20.41 -7.52
C THR A 377 22.58 -20.02 -6.04
N ASP A 378 22.09 -20.90 -5.18
CA ASP A 378 22.11 -20.66 -3.72
C ASP A 378 23.53 -20.52 -3.20
N LEU A 379 24.42 -21.39 -3.68
CA LEU A 379 25.83 -21.33 -3.31
C LEU A 379 26.48 -20.02 -3.76
N ALA A 380 26.07 -19.44 -4.89
CA ALA A 380 26.54 -18.14 -5.32
C ALA A 380 26.06 -17.03 -4.36
N ILE A 381 24.82 -17.09 -3.89
CA ILE A 381 24.28 -16.15 -2.90
C ILE A 381 25.03 -16.27 -1.56
N LEU A 382 25.24 -17.49 -1.06
CA LEU A 382 26.00 -17.71 0.17
C LEU A 382 27.44 -17.22 0.05
N LYS A 383 28.12 -17.50 -1.07
CA LYS A 383 29.50 -17.03 -1.30
C LYS A 383 29.59 -15.51 -1.31
N THR A 384 28.61 -14.84 -1.93
CA THR A 384 28.57 -13.37 -2.01
C THR A 384 28.44 -12.72 -0.63
N ASN A 385 27.79 -13.41 0.31
CA ASN A 385 27.58 -12.93 1.67
C ASN A 385 28.52 -13.57 2.71
N PHE A 386 29.48 -14.39 2.29
CA PHE A 386 30.33 -15.13 3.22
C PHE A 386 31.21 -14.20 4.06
N GLY A 387 31.22 -14.41 5.38
CA GLY A 387 31.87 -13.53 6.34
C GLY A 387 31.01 -12.32 6.76
N PHE A 388 29.76 -12.24 6.32
CA PHE A 388 28.82 -11.27 6.88
C PHE A 388 28.60 -11.54 8.37
N GLU A 389 28.63 -10.48 9.17
CA GLU A 389 28.30 -10.49 10.59
C GLU A 389 27.26 -9.39 10.83
N ALA A 390 26.09 -9.75 11.36
CA ALA A 390 25.09 -8.74 11.69
C ALA A 390 25.57 -7.93 12.90
N PRO A 391 25.41 -6.59 12.89
CA PRO A 391 25.73 -5.78 14.06
C PRO A 391 24.89 -6.25 15.25
N MET A 392 25.56 -6.71 16.31
CA MET A 392 24.92 -6.96 17.59
C MET A 392 24.37 -5.63 18.10
N GLY A 393 23.03 -5.54 18.21
CA GLY A 393 22.31 -4.29 18.44
C GLY A 393 23.04 -3.30 19.35
N ALA A 394 23.40 -2.14 18.80
CA ALA A 394 23.66 -0.95 19.59
C ALA A 394 22.34 -0.59 20.25
N VAL A 395 22.13 -1.07 21.47
CA VAL A 395 21.12 -0.53 22.37
C VAL A 395 21.41 0.98 22.44
N PRO A 396 20.48 1.87 22.04
CA PRO A 396 20.63 3.28 22.31
C PRO A 396 20.79 3.39 23.81
N GLU A 397 21.95 3.85 24.28
CA GLU A 397 22.13 4.12 25.70
C GLU A 397 20.96 5.02 26.10
N PRO A 398 20.06 4.58 27.00
CA PRO A 398 18.99 5.46 27.40
C PRO A 398 19.66 6.70 27.98
N ALA A 399 18.99 7.83 27.88
CA ALA A 399 19.39 9.10 28.45
C ALA A 399 19.75 9.06 29.96
N THR A 400 19.75 7.89 30.61
CA THR A 400 20.30 7.58 31.93
C THR A 400 21.76 7.98 32.11
N LEU A 401 22.65 7.83 31.12
CA LEU A 401 24.05 8.31 31.29
C LEU A 401 24.11 9.84 31.31
N SER A 402 23.35 10.51 30.45
CA SER A 402 23.19 11.97 30.44
C SER A 402 22.50 12.49 31.70
N LEU A 403 21.45 11.80 32.20
CA LEU A 403 20.78 12.14 33.47
C LEU A 403 21.65 11.85 34.69
N LEU A 404 22.49 10.81 34.68
CA LEU A 404 23.42 10.52 35.76
C LEU A 404 24.55 11.56 35.79
N ALA A 405 25.05 11.99 34.62
CA ALA A 405 26.03 13.06 34.51
C ALA A 405 25.44 14.42 34.98
N LEU A 406 24.23 14.76 34.56
CA LEU A 406 23.53 15.98 34.99
C LEU A 406 23.14 15.93 36.49
N GLY A 407 22.68 14.79 36.98
CA GLY A 407 22.37 14.55 38.39
C GLY A 407 23.61 14.60 39.29
N GLY A 408 24.74 14.06 38.82
CA GLY A 408 26.04 14.14 39.50
C GLY A 408 26.55 15.57 39.60
N LEU A 409 26.43 16.35 38.51
CA LEU A 409 26.79 17.78 38.49
C LEU A 409 25.90 18.62 39.43
N ALA A 410 24.60 18.32 39.51
CA ALA A 410 23.68 19.00 40.44
C ALA A 410 24.00 18.71 41.92
N LEU A 411 24.41 17.48 42.25
CA LEU A 411 24.82 17.09 43.60
C LEU A 411 26.18 17.70 44.00
N LEU A 412 27.12 17.83 43.06
CA LEU A 412 28.39 18.51 43.28
C LEU A 412 28.20 20.03 43.51
N ARG A 413 27.24 20.66 42.81
CA ARG A 413 26.90 22.09 43.02
C ARG A 413 26.23 22.36 44.37
N ARG A 414 25.58 21.37 44.99
CA ARG A 414 24.92 21.54 46.29
C ARG A 414 25.88 21.51 47.48
N ARG A 415 27.10 20.98 47.32
CA ARG A 415 28.10 20.89 48.42
C ARG A 415 28.91 22.17 48.68
N SER A 416 28.79 23.22 47.85
CA SER A 416 29.64 24.41 47.95
C SER A 416 29.03 25.65 48.61
N LYS A 417 27.86 25.57 49.25
CA LYS A 417 27.29 26.70 50.01
C LYS A 417 27.08 26.38 51.49
N ILE A 418 28.17 26.44 52.26
CA ILE A 418 28.12 26.69 53.71
C ILE A 418 28.29 28.20 53.92
N PRO A 419 27.26 28.96 54.37
CA PRO A 419 27.40 30.39 54.59
C PRO A 419 28.20 30.68 55.88
N LYS A 420 29.34 31.36 55.73
CA LYS A 420 30.05 32.01 56.85
C LYS A 420 29.29 33.28 57.26
N GLY A 421 28.79 33.27 58.50
CA GLY A 421 28.71 34.40 59.42
C GLY A 421 27.98 35.68 58.99
N SER A 422 26.84 35.95 59.61
CA SER A 422 26.35 37.33 59.81
C SER A 422 25.95 37.54 61.27
N LYS A 423 26.55 38.57 61.86
CA LYS A 423 26.48 39.00 63.26
C LYS A 423 25.04 39.32 63.70
N ILE A 424 24.68 38.94 64.93
CA ILE A 424 23.48 39.41 65.64
C ILE A 424 23.92 40.46 66.68
N PRO A 425 23.20 41.61 66.83
CA PRO A 425 23.65 42.75 67.60
C PRO A 425 23.47 42.60 69.12
N LYS A 426 24.29 43.37 69.85
CA LYS A 426 24.35 43.48 71.30
C LYS A 426 23.02 43.95 71.93
N GLY A 427 22.61 43.21 72.96
CA GLY A 427 22.30 43.75 74.30
C GLY A 427 21.04 44.59 74.50
N ARG A 428 20.09 44.02 75.25
CA ARG A 428 19.48 44.70 76.40
C ARG A 428 19.09 43.69 77.48
N GLU A 429 19.47 44.03 78.70
CA GLU A 429 19.36 43.35 80.00
C GLU A 429 17.96 42.77 80.28
N LEU A 430 17.84 41.51 80.73
CA LEU A 430 17.86 41.05 82.14
C LEU A 430 16.90 41.80 83.09
N ALA A 431 15.86 41.11 83.56
CA ALA A 431 15.74 40.76 84.98
C ALA A 431 14.57 39.79 85.24
N PRO A 432 14.65 38.96 86.30
CA PRO A 432 13.97 37.66 86.41
C PRO A 432 12.84 37.67 87.47
N LEU A 433 12.13 36.55 87.63
CA LEU A 433 11.86 35.97 88.95
C LEU A 433 11.16 34.59 88.85
N PHE A 434 11.69 33.68 89.66
CA PHE A 434 11.27 32.32 89.98
C PHE A 434 9.77 32.16 90.31
N ARG A 435 9.14 31.07 89.85
CA ARG A 435 8.94 29.85 90.66
C ARG A 435 8.52 28.66 89.80
#